data_AF-A0A1L5KGK4-F1
#
_entry.id   AF-A0A1L5KGK4-F1
#
_cell.length_a   1.000
_cell.length_b   1.000
_cell.length_c   1.000
_cell.angle_alpha   90.00
_cell.angle_beta   90.00
_cell.angle_gamma   90.00
#
_symmetry.space_group_name_H-M   'P 1'
#
loop_
_entity.id
_entity.type
_entity.pdbx_description
1 polymer ?
#
loop_
_entity_poly.entity_id
_entity_poly.type
_entity_poly.pdbx_seq_one_letter_code
_entity_poly.pdbx_strand_id
1 'polypeptide(L)'
;MGEALAQREGVRVVLSSRTGYHHEAVQQDALDVIHCDVTQAEAVRACLATLLERYGRLDGVIFAADATTTLTLHQLSESALRDTLTVKERGTANVLHALAQRNLLDERLLLLFCNSLAAVNAEIGQTGYATASAYLDALAQQLRTRYKVNALSIGLDALREQGMLLDAINGSEYDVLRGLRPLMTGTLLQAYKQQGADTSYYARLSPESDWLLDEHRISGIATLPGTGYLALAYEALRHYFVQDQICIDELVFLAPLTVMDNCSVDVFVDISPNGQGVSVEVKSMTERFSGTLTTHARGRATRLMVDDNVVCDLTGLMREMHTITPPTKELSSTHFHYGPRWHSVQQLYGNTAQTQVFATLALPTVAANDTIALHPALLDIASSVVEQLPGFHTDSVP
;
A
#
# COMPACT_ATOMS: atom_id res chain seq x y z
N MET A 1 -5.04 -15.70 -4.89
CA MET A 1 -4.35 -17.02 -4.90
C MET A 1 -5.27 -18.17 -5.26
N GLY A 2 -6.41 -18.38 -4.56
CA GLY A 2 -7.32 -19.49 -4.85
C GLY A 2 -7.82 -19.55 -6.30
N GLU A 3 -8.23 -18.41 -6.87
CA GLU A 3 -8.65 -18.29 -8.27
C GLU A 3 -7.54 -18.67 -9.26
N ALA A 4 -6.33 -18.15 -9.05
CA ALA A 4 -5.16 -18.46 -9.89
C ALA A 4 -4.79 -19.96 -9.84
N LEU A 5 -4.99 -20.62 -8.70
CA LEU A 5 -4.79 -22.07 -8.58
C LEU A 5 -5.90 -22.85 -9.30
N ALA A 6 -7.15 -22.40 -9.23
CA ALA A 6 -8.30 -23.06 -9.86
C ALA A 6 -8.25 -23.01 -11.40
N GLN A 7 -7.49 -22.08 -11.99
CA GLN A 7 -7.26 -22.00 -13.44
C GLN A 7 -6.24 -23.05 -13.96
N ARG A 8 -5.56 -23.79 -13.08
CA ARG A 8 -4.57 -24.79 -13.50
C ARG A 8 -5.22 -26.13 -13.79
N GLU A 9 -4.83 -26.74 -14.91
CA GLU A 9 -5.32 -28.06 -15.30
C GLU A 9 -4.98 -29.12 -14.24
N GLY A 10 -5.97 -29.94 -13.89
CA GLY A 10 -5.82 -30.99 -12.87
C GLY A 10 -5.83 -30.50 -11.42
N VAL A 11 -5.98 -29.19 -11.17
CA VAL A 11 -6.09 -28.62 -9.83
C VAL A 11 -7.55 -28.35 -9.51
N ARG A 12 -8.01 -28.84 -8.35
CA ARG A 12 -9.31 -28.48 -7.78
C ARG A 12 -9.10 -27.76 -6.47
N VAL A 13 -9.69 -26.57 -6.36
CA VAL A 13 -9.60 -25.73 -5.16
C VAL A 13 -10.95 -25.72 -4.48
N VAL A 14 -10.96 -26.05 -3.19
CA VAL A 14 -12.14 -25.91 -2.34
C VAL A 14 -11.86 -24.81 -1.33
N LEU A 15 -12.69 -23.76 -1.33
CA LEU A 15 -12.59 -22.70 -0.34
C LEU A 15 -13.41 -23.06 0.90
N SER A 16 -12.79 -22.85 2.07
CA SER A 16 -13.44 -23.01 3.36
C SER A 16 -13.51 -21.68 4.07
N SER A 17 -14.69 -21.30 4.59
CA SER A 17 -14.83 -20.10 5.43
C SER A 17 -15.86 -20.28 6.54
N ARG A 18 -15.73 -19.46 7.61
CA ARG A 18 -16.67 -19.44 8.75
C ARG A 18 -18.04 -18.85 8.40
N THR A 19 -18.15 -18.06 7.35
CA THR A 19 -19.41 -17.38 7.00
C THR A 19 -20.13 -18.03 5.81
N GLY A 20 -19.50 -18.98 5.13
CA GLY A 20 -19.98 -19.48 3.83
C GLY A 20 -19.92 -18.35 2.82
N TYR A 21 -18.81 -18.25 2.08
CA TYR A 21 -18.62 -17.12 1.17
C TYR A 21 -19.56 -17.27 -0.05
N HIS A 22 -20.45 -16.29 -0.29
CA HIS A 22 -21.18 -16.13 -1.54
C HIS A 22 -20.53 -15.00 -2.34
N HIS A 23 -19.59 -15.31 -3.24
CA HIS A 23 -18.99 -14.32 -4.14
C HIS A 23 -19.86 -14.26 -5.40
N GLU A 24 -20.54 -13.14 -5.68
CA GLU A 24 -21.37 -12.97 -6.88
C GLU A 24 -20.58 -13.07 -8.19
N ALA A 25 -19.25 -12.87 -8.15
CA ALA A 25 -18.40 -12.83 -9.34
C ALA A 25 -17.86 -14.19 -9.86
N VAL A 26 -18.14 -15.32 -9.21
CA VAL A 26 -17.60 -16.63 -9.64
C VAL A 26 -18.74 -17.57 -10.04
N GLN A 27 -19.34 -17.31 -11.19
CA GLN A 27 -20.04 -18.33 -11.98
C GLN A 27 -18.99 -19.11 -12.80
N GLN A 28 -18.18 -19.95 -12.13
CA GLN A 28 -17.37 -20.96 -12.82
C GLN A 28 -17.43 -22.26 -12.02
N ASP A 29 -17.80 -23.35 -12.70
CA ASP A 29 -17.99 -24.73 -12.21
C ASP A 29 -16.75 -25.38 -11.52
N ALA A 30 -15.70 -24.62 -11.23
CA ALA A 30 -14.41 -25.11 -10.73
C ALA A 30 -14.13 -24.82 -9.24
N LEU A 31 -14.93 -23.96 -8.59
CA LEU A 31 -14.64 -23.48 -7.23
C LEU A 31 -15.75 -23.86 -6.26
N ASP A 32 -15.56 -24.97 -5.55
CA ASP A 32 -16.49 -25.40 -4.50
C ASP A 32 -16.22 -24.62 -3.20
N VAL A 33 -17.28 -24.18 -2.52
CA VAL A 33 -17.20 -23.49 -1.23
C VAL A 33 -17.87 -24.34 -0.16
N ILE A 34 -17.17 -24.56 0.96
CA ILE A 34 -17.67 -25.31 2.12
C ILE A 34 -17.60 -24.42 3.36
N HIS A 35 -18.68 -24.42 4.14
CA HIS A 35 -18.65 -23.75 5.44
C HIS A 35 -17.85 -24.57 6.45
N CYS A 36 -16.77 -24.00 7.01
CA CYS A 36 -16.02 -24.60 8.09
C CYS A 36 -15.28 -23.55 8.91
N ASP A 37 -15.64 -23.44 10.19
CA ASP A 37 -14.89 -22.69 11.18
C ASP A 37 -13.74 -23.55 11.72
N VAL A 38 -12.51 -23.18 11.35
CA VAL A 38 -11.31 -23.93 11.75
C VAL A 38 -11.10 -23.99 13.26
N THR A 39 -11.69 -23.07 14.03
CA THR A 39 -11.59 -23.06 15.49
C THR A 39 -12.45 -24.15 16.15
N GLN A 40 -13.35 -24.80 15.40
CA GLN A 40 -14.23 -25.87 15.84
C GLN A 40 -13.77 -27.22 15.30
N ALA A 41 -13.32 -28.13 16.18
CA ALA A 41 -12.74 -29.41 15.78
C ALA A 41 -13.72 -30.28 14.96
N GLU A 42 -15.00 -30.29 15.31
CA GLU A 42 -16.02 -31.07 14.57
C GLU A 42 -16.27 -30.51 13.17
N ALA A 43 -16.24 -29.18 13.01
CA ALA A 43 -16.42 -28.56 11.70
C ALA A 43 -15.28 -28.93 10.75
N VAL A 44 -14.04 -28.92 11.26
CA VAL A 44 -12.85 -29.35 10.49
C VAL A 44 -12.93 -30.83 10.12
N ARG A 45 -13.34 -31.71 11.05
CA ARG A 45 -13.53 -33.13 10.77
C ARG A 45 -14.60 -33.39 9.71
N ALA A 46 -15.75 -32.74 9.82
CA ALA A 46 -16.85 -32.87 8.87
C ALA A 46 -16.46 -32.35 7.48
N CYS A 47 -15.76 -31.22 7.42
CA CYS A 47 -15.21 -30.66 6.19
C CYS A 47 -14.25 -31.64 5.52
N LEU A 48 -13.27 -32.16 6.25
CA LEU A 48 -12.31 -33.14 5.72
C LEU A 48 -12.99 -34.44 5.25
N ALA A 49 -13.98 -34.94 5.99
CA ALA A 49 -14.76 -36.11 5.58
C ALA A 49 -15.47 -35.86 4.24
N THR A 50 -16.12 -34.69 4.10
CA THR A 50 -16.84 -34.29 2.89
C THR A 50 -15.90 -34.17 1.68
N LEU A 51 -14.72 -33.58 1.87
CA LEU A 51 -13.69 -33.46 0.83
C LEU A 51 -13.21 -34.84 0.35
N LEU A 52 -12.93 -35.75 1.28
CA LEU A 52 -12.45 -37.09 0.94
C LEU A 52 -13.55 -37.95 0.29
N GLU A 53 -14.81 -37.82 0.73
CA GLU A 53 -15.94 -38.52 0.11
C GLU A 53 -16.19 -38.03 -1.32
N ARG A 54 -16.11 -36.72 -1.55
CA ARG A 54 -16.41 -36.11 -2.86
C ARG A 54 -15.28 -36.22 -3.87
N TYR A 55 -14.02 -36.12 -3.43
CA TYR A 55 -12.86 -36.03 -4.34
C TYR A 55 -11.84 -37.17 -4.17
N GLY A 56 -11.95 -38.00 -3.13
CA GLY A 56 -11.12 -39.19 -2.92
C GLY A 56 -9.69 -38.94 -2.45
N ARG A 57 -9.15 -37.71 -2.56
CA ARG A 57 -7.79 -37.34 -2.12
C ARG A 57 -7.70 -35.90 -1.63
N LEU A 58 -6.65 -35.61 -0.88
CA LEU A 58 -6.27 -34.26 -0.45
C LEU A 58 -4.76 -34.09 -0.62
N ASP A 59 -4.34 -33.20 -1.52
CA ASP A 59 -2.93 -33.00 -1.87
C ASP A 59 -2.26 -31.87 -1.09
N GLY A 60 -3.06 -30.94 -0.60
CA GLY A 60 -2.55 -29.88 0.24
C GLY A 60 -3.63 -29.11 0.96
N VAL A 61 -3.18 -28.43 2.01
CA VAL A 61 -4.00 -27.51 2.79
C VAL A 61 -3.29 -26.17 2.83
N ILE A 62 -3.99 -25.13 2.42
CA ILE A 62 -3.55 -23.75 2.55
C ILE A 62 -4.30 -23.15 3.74
N PHE A 63 -3.61 -22.94 4.85
CA PHE A 63 -4.15 -22.30 6.02
C PHE A 63 -4.04 -20.78 5.87
N ALA A 64 -5.14 -20.16 5.43
CA ALA A 64 -5.26 -18.72 5.26
C ALA A 64 -6.19 -18.06 6.30
N ALA A 65 -6.64 -18.81 7.32
CA ALA A 65 -7.48 -18.27 8.38
C ALA A 65 -6.66 -17.34 9.29
N ASP A 66 -7.23 -16.20 9.66
CA ASP A 66 -6.59 -15.24 10.54
C ASP A 66 -7.60 -14.51 11.43
N ALA A 67 -7.09 -13.95 12.51
CA ALA A 67 -7.80 -12.98 13.34
C ALA A 67 -6.77 -12.02 13.97
N THR A 68 -7.10 -10.74 13.99
CA THR A 68 -6.20 -9.71 14.52
C THR A 68 -6.88 -8.76 15.47
N THR A 69 -6.09 -8.35 16.45
CA THR A 69 -6.39 -7.24 17.35
C THR A 69 -5.17 -6.33 17.38
N THR A 70 -5.37 -5.02 17.25
CA THR A 70 -4.29 -4.03 17.35
C THR A 70 -4.33 -3.44 18.76
N LEU A 71 -3.49 -3.95 19.66
CA LEU A 71 -3.37 -3.49 21.05
C LEU A 71 -1.91 -3.33 21.40
N THR A 72 -1.58 -2.19 22.01
CA THR A 72 -0.25 -1.98 22.59
C THR A 72 -0.02 -2.93 23.77
N LEU A 73 1.25 -3.20 24.09
CA LEU A 73 1.61 -4.18 25.12
C LEU A 73 0.97 -3.89 26.49
N HIS A 74 0.79 -2.62 26.85
CA HIS A 74 0.18 -2.24 28.13
C HIS A 74 -1.35 -2.42 28.17
N GLN A 75 -2.01 -2.44 27.00
CA GLN A 75 -3.46 -2.67 26.86
C GLN A 75 -3.79 -4.15 26.61
N LEU A 76 -2.80 -4.93 26.18
CA LEU A 76 -2.97 -6.32 25.82
C LEU A 76 -3.16 -7.18 27.08
N SER A 77 -4.42 -7.43 27.42
CA SER A 77 -4.76 -8.43 28.44
C SER A 77 -4.42 -9.84 27.97
N GLU A 78 -4.27 -10.77 28.92
CA GLU A 78 -4.05 -12.18 28.60
C GLU A 78 -5.20 -12.76 27.76
N SER A 79 -6.45 -12.36 28.05
CA SER A 79 -7.61 -12.81 27.27
C SER A 79 -7.54 -12.32 25.83
N ALA A 80 -7.21 -11.06 25.60
CA ALA A 80 -7.10 -10.49 24.26
C ALA A 80 -5.94 -11.10 23.45
N LEU A 81 -4.82 -11.43 24.11
CA LEU A 81 -3.74 -12.19 23.49
C LEU A 81 -4.21 -13.59 23.08
N ARG A 82 -4.90 -14.31 23.97
CA ARG A 82 -5.44 -15.64 23.70
C ARG A 82 -6.46 -15.64 22.56
N ASP A 83 -7.30 -14.62 22.50
CA ASP A 83 -8.27 -14.45 21.41
C ASP A 83 -7.55 -14.24 20.06
N THR A 84 -6.48 -13.44 20.05
CA THR A 84 -5.66 -13.22 18.85
C THR A 84 -4.96 -14.51 18.39
N LEU A 85 -4.48 -15.33 19.33
CA LEU A 85 -3.84 -16.61 19.03
C LEU A 85 -4.83 -17.69 18.60
N THR A 86 -6.10 -17.60 19.02
CA THR A 86 -7.08 -18.69 18.90
C THR A 86 -7.21 -19.22 17.47
N VAL A 87 -7.24 -18.37 16.45
CA VAL A 87 -7.39 -18.83 15.07
C VAL A 87 -6.16 -19.59 14.60
N LYS A 88 -4.95 -19.05 14.80
CA LYS A 88 -3.70 -19.66 14.33
C LYS A 88 -3.30 -20.87 15.18
N GLU A 89 -3.46 -20.82 16.49
CA GLU A 89 -3.12 -21.92 17.40
C GLU A 89 -4.18 -23.03 17.36
N ARG A 90 -5.42 -22.73 17.77
CA ARG A 90 -6.47 -23.75 17.84
C ARG A 90 -6.90 -24.23 16.47
N GLY A 91 -6.94 -23.32 15.49
CA GLY A 91 -7.30 -23.68 14.10
C GLY A 91 -6.31 -24.64 13.46
N THR A 92 -5.01 -24.37 13.57
CA THR A 92 -4.01 -25.30 13.01
C THR A 92 -3.95 -26.61 13.81
N ALA A 93 -4.10 -26.57 15.14
CA ALA A 93 -4.18 -27.78 15.95
C ALA A 93 -5.34 -28.69 15.52
N ASN A 94 -6.53 -28.13 15.28
CA ASN A 94 -7.69 -28.88 14.79
C ASN A 94 -7.45 -29.50 13.40
N VAL A 95 -6.87 -28.73 12.48
CA VAL A 95 -6.52 -29.20 11.13
C VAL A 95 -5.51 -30.34 11.20
N LEU A 96 -4.43 -30.17 11.95
CA LEU A 96 -3.41 -31.21 12.12
C LEU A 96 -4.00 -32.46 12.78
N HIS A 97 -4.83 -32.31 13.80
CA HIS A 97 -5.49 -33.43 14.44
C HIS A 97 -6.40 -34.21 13.49
N ALA A 98 -7.22 -33.51 12.69
CA ALA A 98 -8.10 -34.14 11.71
C ALA A 98 -7.31 -34.87 10.60
N LEU A 99 -6.22 -34.27 10.11
CA LEU A 99 -5.33 -34.89 9.12
C LEU A 99 -4.63 -36.13 9.70
N ALA A 100 -4.16 -36.06 10.95
CA ALA A 100 -3.53 -37.19 11.64
C ALA A 100 -4.49 -38.38 11.80
N GLN A 101 -5.75 -38.12 12.18
CA GLN A 101 -6.78 -39.16 12.32
C GLN A 101 -7.07 -39.90 11.01
N ARG A 102 -6.79 -39.28 9.86
CA ARG A 102 -6.97 -39.87 8.53
C ARG A 102 -5.67 -40.36 7.91
N ASN A 103 -4.56 -40.36 8.66
CA ASN A 103 -3.21 -40.71 8.20
C ASN A 103 -2.76 -39.89 6.98
N LEU A 104 -3.08 -38.60 6.95
CA LEU A 104 -2.73 -37.68 5.85
C LEU A 104 -1.52 -36.78 6.15
N LEU A 105 -1.00 -36.80 7.38
CA LEU A 105 0.20 -36.02 7.75
C LEU A 105 1.48 -36.76 7.37
N ASP A 106 1.82 -36.75 6.09
CA ASP A 106 3.08 -37.29 5.57
C ASP A 106 3.75 -36.32 4.57
N GLU A 107 4.84 -36.77 3.94
CA GLU A 107 5.64 -35.98 2.99
C GLU A 107 4.91 -35.64 1.69
N ARG A 108 3.79 -36.30 1.38
CA ARG A 108 2.99 -36.05 0.17
C ARG A 108 2.06 -34.86 0.34
N LEU A 109 1.64 -34.58 1.57
CA LEU A 109 0.76 -33.46 1.87
C LEU A 109 1.56 -32.15 1.90
N LEU A 110 1.18 -31.20 1.03
CA LEU A 110 1.63 -29.82 1.15
C LEU A 110 0.81 -29.09 2.21
N LEU A 111 1.45 -28.60 3.27
CA LEU A 111 0.79 -27.73 4.24
C LEU A 111 1.40 -26.32 4.16
N LEU A 112 0.63 -25.38 3.61
CA LEU A 112 1.06 -24.00 3.47
C LEU A 112 0.35 -23.13 4.50
N PHE A 113 1.10 -22.51 5.41
CA PHE A 113 0.61 -21.43 6.23
C PHE A 113 0.86 -20.12 5.49
N CYS A 114 -0.23 -19.44 5.13
CA CYS A 114 -0.12 -18.02 4.85
C CYS A 114 0.28 -17.38 6.19
N ASN A 115 1.41 -16.68 6.26
CA ASN A 115 1.89 -15.94 7.43
C ASN A 115 2.17 -14.46 7.09
N SER A 116 2.83 -13.73 8.01
CA SER A 116 3.26 -12.33 7.84
C SER A 116 4.69 -12.14 8.37
N LEU A 117 5.46 -11.18 7.84
CA LEU A 117 6.77 -10.79 8.41
C LEU A 117 6.61 -10.02 9.72
N ALA A 118 5.40 -9.76 10.24
CA ALA A 118 5.23 -9.27 11.61
C ALA A 118 5.91 -10.19 12.66
N ALA A 119 6.21 -11.45 12.33
CA ALA A 119 7.06 -12.32 13.16
C ALA A 119 8.49 -11.78 13.36
N VAL A 120 9.00 -10.98 12.42
CA VAL A 120 10.36 -10.41 12.41
C VAL A 120 10.39 -8.87 12.39
N ASN A 121 9.34 -8.22 11.88
CA ASN A 121 9.23 -6.77 11.72
C ASN A 121 7.83 -6.29 12.12
N ALA A 122 7.51 -6.39 13.42
CA ALA A 122 6.20 -6.01 13.95
C ALA A 122 6.08 -4.48 14.15
N GLU A 123 4.91 -3.92 13.85
CA GLU A 123 4.58 -2.54 14.22
C GLU A 123 4.12 -2.41 15.68
N ILE A 124 4.08 -1.16 16.16
CA ILE A 124 3.47 -0.82 17.45
C ILE A 124 2.00 -1.27 17.45
N GLY A 125 1.61 -2.03 18.47
CA GLY A 125 0.25 -2.57 18.60
C GLY A 125 0.06 -3.97 18.02
N GLN A 126 1.09 -4.57 17.40
CA GLN A 126 1.01 -5.89 16.77
C GLN A 126 1.58 -7.03 17.63
N THR A 127 1.82 -6.85 18.94
CA THR A 127 2.43 -7.89 19.79
C THR A 127 1.72 -9.24 19.68
N GLY A 128 0.38 -9.26 19.79
CA GLY A 128 -0.40 -10.50 19.67
C GLY A 128 -0.27 -11.12 18.28
N TYR A 129 -0.28 -10.29 17.24
CA TYR A 129 -0.17 -10.73 15.86
C TYR A 129 1.21 -11.27 15.50
N ALA A 130 2.27 -10.59 15.94
CA ALA A 130 3.66 -11.02 15.82
C ALA A 130 3.87 -12.38 16.51
N THR A 131 3.32 -12.54 17.72
CA THR A 131 3.35 -13.82 18.46
C THR A 131 2.65 -14.93 17.68
N ALA A 132 1.46 -14.65 17.14
CA ALA A 132 0.69 -15.61 16.36
C ALA A 132 1.41 -16.01 15.05
N SER A 133 2.13 -15.07 14.45
CA SER A 133 2.91 -15.31 13.23
C SER A 133 4.19 -16.10 13.53
N ALA A 134 4.92 -15.78 14.58
CA ALA A 134 6.08 -16.56 15.03
C ALA A 134 5.70 -18.00 15.41
N TYR A 135 4.51 -18.20 15.98
CA TYR A 135 3.96 -19.54 16.23
C TYR A 135 3.84 -20.38 14.95
N LEU A 136 3.32 -19.82 13.85
CA LEU A 136 3.17 -20.54 12.59
C LEU A 136 4.52 -20.90 11.97
N ASP A 137 5.53 -20.03 12.09
CA ASP A 137 6.89 -20.32 11.63
C ASP A 137 7.50 -21.49 12.41
N ALA A 138 7.36 -21.46 13.75
CA ALA A 138 7.81 -22.54 14.62
C ALA A 138 7.06 -23.86 14.33
N LEU A 139 5.74 -23.81 14.10
CA LEU A 139 4.92 -24.96 13.77
C LEU A 139 5.34 -25.58 12.43
N ALA A 140 5.52 -24.77 11.39
CA ALA A 140 5.99 -25.25 10.08
C ALA A 140 7.37 -25.91 10.19
N GLN A 141 8.29 -25.32 10.97
CA GLN A 141 9.60 -25.90 11.24
C GLN A 141 9.49 -27.24 11.98
N GLN A 142 8.64 -27.34 13.00
CA GLN A 142 8.42 -28.57 13.75
C GLN A 142 7.85 -29.68 12.86
N LEU A 143 6.86 -29.37 12.01
CA LEU A 143 6.25 -30.31 11.07
C LEU A 143 7.27 -30.88 10.08
N ARG A 144 8.15 -30.04 9.51
CA ARG A 144 9.22 -30.50 8.62
C ARG A 144 10.26 -31.36 9.34
N THR A 145 10.74 -30.90 10.49
CA THR A 145 11.89 -31.53 11.16
C THR A 145 11.52 -32.85 11.84
N ARG A 146 10.40 -32.85 12.58
CA ARG A 146 9.96 -33.96 13.42
C ARG A 146 9.01 -34.93 12.72
N TYR A 147 8.13 -34.42 11.87
CA TYR A 147 7.05 -35.22 11.25
C TYR A 147 7.23 -35.44 9.74
N LYS A 148 8.27 -34.85 9.13
CA LYS A 148 8.59 -34.98 7.70
C LYS A 148 7.46 -34.56 6.75
N VAL A 149 6.55 -33.70 7.23
CA VAL A 149 5.48 -33.11 6.41
C VAL A 149 6.07 -31.97 5.57
N ASN A 150 5.61 -31.81 4.33
CA ASN A 150 5.99 -30.69 3.47
C ASN A 150 5.27 -29.40 3.92
N ALA A 151 5.73 -28.82 5.03
CA ALA A 151 5.14 -27.64 5.63
C ALA A 151 5.92 -26.36 5.31
N LEU A 152 5.24 -25.33 4.81
CA LEU A 152 5.79 -24.01 4.49
C LEU A 152 5.04 -22.92 5.24
N SER A 153 5.76 -21.92 5.72
CA SER A 153 5.20 -20.68 6.24
C SER A 153 5.76 -19.54 5.39
N ILE A 154 4.89 -18.72 4.80
CA ILE A 154 5.28 -17.65 3.87
C ILE A 154 4.72 -16.32 4.38
N GLY A 155 5.58 -15.33 4.61
CA GLY A 155 5.18 -13.94 4.86
C GLY A 155 4.68 -13.29 3.56
N LEU A 156 3.40 -12.95 3.48
CA LEU A 156 2.72 -12.44 2.27
C LEU A 156 2.39 -10.95 2.35
N ASP A 157 3.29 -10.16 2.94
CA ASP A 157 2.95 -8.87 3.55
C ASP A 157 2.33 -7.84 2.63
N ALA A 158 2.86 -7.58 1.44
CA ALA A 158 2.29 -6.52 0.59
C ALA A 158 0.79 -6.69 0.26
N LEU A 159 0.32 -7.93 0.05
CA LEU A 159 -1.09 -8.21 -0.30
C LEU A 159 -1.96 -8.54 0.92
N ARG A 160 -1.38 -9.17 1.94
CA ARG A 160 -2.10 -9.59 3.14
C ARG A 160 -2.18 -8.48 4.19
N GLU A 161 -1.11 -7.72 4.39
CA GLU A 161 -1.14 -6.56 5.29
C GLU A 161 -2.09 -5.51 4.76
N GLN A 162 -2.20 -5.30 3.44
CA GLN A 162 -3.27 -4.46 2.90
C GLN A 162 -4.66 -4.95 3.32
N GLY A 163 -4.98 -6.24 3.12
CA GLY A 163 -6.27 -6.83 3.52
C GLY A 163 -6.53 -6.81 5.04
N MET A 164 -5.52 -7.02 5.86
CA MET A 164 -5.62 -7.06 7.32
C MET A 164 -5.59 -5.68 7.97
N LEU A 165 -4.78 -4.77 7.43
CA LEU A 165 -4.84 -3.34 7.71
C LEU A 165 -6.25 -2.86 7.40
N LEU A 166 -6.81 -3.25 6.25
CA LEU A 166 -8.19 -2.94 5.87
C LEU A 166 -9.22 -3.52 6.83
N ASP A 167 -9.09 -4.77 7.27
CA ASP A 167 -10.01 -5.36 8.25
C ASP A 167 -9.91 -4.70 9.64
N ALA A 168 -8.70 -4.36 10.10
CA ALA A 168 -8.47 -3.66 11.37
C ALA A 168 -8.96 -2.20 11.31
N ILE A 169 -8.76 -1.53 10.18
CA ILE A 169 -9.25 -0.19 9.85
C ILE A 169 -10.78 -0.21 9.76
N ASN A 170 -11.36 -1.21 9.11
CA ASN A 170 -12.82 -1.38 9.01
C ASN A 170 -13.49 -1.67 10.35
N GLY A 171 -12.76 -2.24 11.32
CA GLY A 171 -13.20 -2.41 12.71
C GLY A 171 -13.07 -1.16 13.58
N SER A 172 -12.53 -0.05 13.06
CA SER A 172 -12.33 1.20 13.80
C SER A 172 -13.64 1.86 14.25
N GLU A 173 -13.59 2.68 15.30
CA GLU A 173 -14.71 3.53 15.71
C GLU A 173 -14.94 4.72 14.76
N TYR A 174 -13.91 5.10 13.97
CA TYR A 174 -13.96 6.24 13.06
C TYR A 174 -14.52 5.86 11.69
N ASP A 175 -15.57 6.57 11.25
CA ASP A 175 -16.28 6.24 10.00
C ASP A 175 -15.41 6.37 8.74
N VAL A 176 -14.42 7.27 8.75
CA VAL A 176 -13.47 7.46 7.62
C VAL A 176 -12.61 6.22 7.37
N LEU A 177 -12.43 5.39 8.39
CA LEU A 177 -11.70 4.13 8.33
C LEU A 177 -12.63 2.93 8.05
N ARG A 178 -13.95 3.09 8.00
CA ARG A 178 -14.89 1.98 7.74
C ARG A 178 -15.22 1.81 6.27
N GLY A 179 -15.39 0.56 5.83
CA GLY A 179 -15.84 0.21 4.48
C GLY A 179 -14.80 0.41 3.37
N LEU A 180 -13.52 0.55 3.71
CA LEU A 180 -12.43 0.62 2.76
C LEU A 180 -12.25 -0.74 2.06
N ARG A 181 -11.92 -0.69 0.77
CA ARG A 181 -11.68 -1.82 -0.13
C ARG A 181 -10.26 -1.74 -0.68
N PRO A 182 -9.56 -2.88 -0.91
CA PRO A 182 -8.21 -2.87 -1.46
C PRO A 182 -8.16 -2.19 -2.83
N LEU A 183 -7.11 -1.39 -3.06
CA LEU A 183 -6.79 -0.82 -4.35
C LEU A 183 -5.68 -1.65 -5.00
N MET A 184 -6.03 -2.55 -5.92
CA MET A 184 -5.11 -3.54 -6.47
C MET A 184 -4.03 -2.96 -7.40
N THR A 185 -4.21 -1.74 -7.88
CA THR A 185 -3.34 -1.09 -8.88
C THR A 185 -2.68 0.18 -8.37
N GLY A 186 -2.83 0.53 -7.09
CA GLY A 186 -2.25 1.73 -6.52
C GLY A 186 -0.75 1.58 -6.29
N THR A 187 0.01 2.64 -6.60
CA THR A 187 1.44 2.75 -6.29
C THR A 187 1.68 3.54 -5.01
N LEU A 188 0.94 4.63 -4.82
CA LEU A 188 0.94 5.45 -3.60
C LEU A 188 -0.28 5.18 -2.72
N LEU A 189 -1.40 4.73 -3.29
CA LEU A 189 -2.66 4.50 -2.59
C LEU A 189 -2.91 3.00 -2.36
N GLN A 190 -3.38 2.63 -1.18
CA GLN A 190 -3.55 1.24 -0.75
C GLN A 190 -5.01 0.78 -0.81
N ALA A 191 -5.96 1.69 -0.60
CA ALA A 191 -7.38 1.36 -0.52
C ALA A 191 -8.28 2.52 -0.93
N TYR A 192 -9.57 2.23 -1.10
CA TYR A 192 -10.58 3.23 -1.38
C TYR A 192 -11.96 2.84 -0.82
N LYS A 193 -12.80 3.84 -0.57
CA LYS A 193 -14.19 3.72 -0.12
C LYS A 193 -15.04 4.59 -1.03
N GLN A 194 -16.10 4.02 -1.58
CA GLN A 194 -17.07 4.74 -2.40
C GLN A 194 -18.39 4.89 -1.65
N GLN A 195 -18.92 6.12 -1.60
CA GLN A 195 -20.22 6.46 -1.04
C GLN A 195 -21.02 7.26 -2.08
N GLY A 196 -21.82 6.56 -2.88
CA GLY A 196 -22.49 7.17 -4.02
C GLY A 196 -21.47 7.67 -5.05
N ALA A 197 -21.47 8.98 -5.30
CA ALA A 197 -20.55 9.62 -6.24
C ALA A 197 -19.26 10.13 -5.58
N ASP A 198 -19.21 10.19 -4.25
CA ASP A 198 -18.03 10.52 -3.48
C ASP A 198 -17.12 9.28 -3.35
N THR A 199 -15.81 9.50 -3.41
CA THR A 199 -14.82 8.44 -3.23
C THR A 199 -13.65 8.96 -2.39
N SER A 200 -13.29 8.22 -1.35
CA SER A 200 -12.12 8.49 -0.52
C SER A 200 -11.08 7.41 -0.78
N TYR A 201 -9.84 7.80 -1.00
CA TYR A 201 -8.70 6.91 -1.13
C TYR A 201 -7.83 6.98 0.11
N TYR A 202 -7.10 5.92 0.39
CA TYR A 202 -6.36 5.76 1.63
C TYR A 202 -4.94 5.24 1.36
N ALA A 203 -3.99 5.79 2.11
CA ALA A 203 -2.64 5.27 2.24
C ALA A 203 -2.14 5.42 3.68
N ARG A 204 -1.35 4.47 4.16
CA ARG A 204 -0.54 4.65 5.36
C ARG A 204 0.91 4.87 4.95
N LEU A 205 1.50 5.97 5.42
CA LEU A 205 2.87 6.34 5.10
C LEU A 205 3.74 6.40 6.36
N SER A 206 5.00 5.99 6.25
CA SER A 206 6.02 6.15 7.29
C SER A 206 7.41 6.42 6.68
N PRO A 207 8.31 7.15 7.36
CA PRO A 207 9.69 7.29 6.88
C PRO A 207 10.42 5.95 6.71
N GLU A 208 10.04 4.90 7.45
CA GLU A 208 10.71 3.60 7.39
C GLU A 208 10.38 2.81 6.11
N SER A 209 9.16 2.98 5.60
CA SER A 209 8.66 2.25 4.43
C SER A 209 8.57 3.09 3.16
N ASP A 210 8.45 4.41 3.30
CA ASP A 210 8.10 5.30 2.20
C ASP A 210 9.21 6.32 1.95
N TRP A 211 9.97 6.08 0.88
CA TRP A 211 11.03 6.99 0.43
C TRP A 211 10.50 8.41 0.21
N LEU A 212 9.22 8.58 -0.13
CA LEU A 212 8.59 9.88 -0.35
C LEU A 212 8.65 10.77 0.90
N LEU A 213 8.70 10.16 2.08
CA LEU A 213 8.91 10.85 3.36
C LEU A 213 10.40 10.84 3.75
N ASP A 214 11.08 9.70 3.65
CA ASP A 214 12.47 9.58 4.13
C ASP A 214 13.45 10.43 3.34
N GLU A 215 13.26 10.48 2.02
CA GLU A 215 14.13 11.20 1.09
C GLU A 215 13.74 12.69 0.95
N HIS A 216 12.75 13.18 1.69
CA HIS A 216 12.37 14.58 1.69
C HIS A 216 12.20 15.11 3.13
N ARG A 217 13.29 15.66 3.69
CA ARG A 217 13.37 16.10 5.09
C ARG A 217 13.63 17.59 5.21
N ILE A 218 12.88 18.25 6.09
CA ILE A 218 13.07 19.66 6.42
C ILE A 218 13.53 19.76 7.88
N SER A 219 14.74 20.30 8.09
CA SER A 219 15.41 20.38 9.39
C SER A 219 15.44 19.04 10.13
N GLY A 220 15.68 17.96 9.37
CA GLY A 220 15.73 16.58 9.86
C GLY A 220 14.37 15.86 9.94
N ILE A 221 13.25 16.56 9.79
CA ILE A 221 11.90 16.00 9.94
C ILE A 221 11.36 15.57 8.57
N ALA A 222 10.93 14.31 8.44
CA ALA A 222 10.31 13.81 7.22
C ALA A 222 9.05 14.62 6.92
N THR A 223 8.98 15.20 5.72
CA THR A 223 7.94 16.14 5.32
C THR A 223 7.45 15.77 3.95
N LEU A 224 6.14 15.64 3.75
CA LEU A 224 5.61 15.35 2.42
C LEU A 224 5.76 16.59 1.51
N PRO A 225 6.47 16.50 0.36
CA PRO A 225 6.62 17.63 -0.56
C PRO A 225 5.27 18.04 -1.16
N GLY A 226 5.18 19.29 -1.62
CA GLY A 226 4.02 19.80 -2.37
C GLY A 226 3.61 18.88 -3.52
N THR A 227 4.61 18.42 -4.28
CA THR A 227 4.47 17.48 -5.39
C THR A 227 4.02 16.08 -4.95
N GLY A 228 4.23 15.71 -3.69
CA GLY A 228 3.71 14.49 -3.08
C GLY A 228 2.18 14.51 -2.97
N TYR A 229 1.59 15.63 -2.51
CA TYR A 229 0.13 15.76 -2.50
C TYR A 229 -0.46 15.72 -3.92
N LEU A 230 0.21 16.35 -4.87
CA LEU A 230 -0.21 16.34 -6.27
C LEU A 230 -0.15 14.93 -6.86
N ALA A 231 0.88 14.15 -6.56
CA ALA A 231 0.98 12.76 -7.03
C ALA A 231 -0.11 11.86 -6.41
N LEU A 232 -0.37 12.00 -5.11
CA LEU A 232 -1.47 11.31 -4.42
C LEU A 232 -2.84 11.66 -5.03
N ALA A 233 -3.09 12.96 -5.25
CA ALA A 233 -4.30 13.46 -5.88
C ALA A 233 -4.46 12.92 -7.31
N TYR A 234 -3.39 12.96 -8.11
CA TYR A 234 -3.39 12.49 -9.48
C TYR A 234 -3.64 10.99 -9.57
N GLU A 235 -3.02 10.18 -8.70
CA GLU A 235 -3.28 8.73 -8.65
C GLU A 235 -4.74 8.41 -8.30
N ALA A 236 -5.31 9.10 -7.31
CA ALA A 236 -6.72 8.97 -6.95
C ALA A 236 -7.64 9.37 -8.11
N LEU A 237 -7.34 10.47 -8.79
CA LEU A 237 -8.12 10.98 -9.92
C LEU A 237 -8.06 10.05 -11.13
N ARG A 238 -6.92 9.42 -11.41
CA ARG A 238 -6.78 8.41 -12.47
C ARG A 238 -7.67 7.22 -12.24
N HIS A 239 -7.72 6.74 -11.00
CA HIS A 239 -8.63 5.67 -10.63
C HIS A 239 -10.10 6.12 -10.70
N TYR A 240 -10.42 7.32 -10.21
CA TYR A 240 -11.79 7.85 -10.19
C TYR A 240 -12.35 8.10 -11.60
N PHE A 241 -11.57 8.72 -12.48
CA PHE A 241 -12.00 9.01 -13.85
C PHE A 241 -11.77 7.84 -14.83
N VAL A 242 -10.98 6.85 -14.44
CA VAL A 242 -10.55 5.71 -15.28
C VAL A 242 -9.82 6.19 -16.54
N GLN A 243 -8.90 7.15 -16.39
CA GLN A 243 -8.09 7.70 -17.48
C GLN A 243 -6.84 8.41 -16.95
N ASP A 244 -5.87 8.64 -17.83
CA ASP A 244 -4.62 9.33 -17.50
C ASP A 244 -4.67 10.83 -17.80
N GLN A 245 -5.48 11.27 -18.76
CA GLN A 245 -5.53 12.67 -19.17
C GLN A 245 -6.44 13.48 -18.22
N ILE A 246 -5.85 14.15 -17.24
CA ILE A 246 -6.57 14.85 -16.17
C ILE A 246 -6.02 16.27 -16.04
N CYS A 247 -6.92 17.25 -16.02
CA CYS A 247 -6.57 18.61 -15.66
C CYS A 247 -6.80 18.80 -14.17
N ILE A 248 -5.77 19.27 -13.45
CA ILE A 248 -5.87 19.65 -12.03
C ILE A 248 -5.70 21.17 -11.97
N ASP A 249 -6.72 21.85 -11.47
CA ASP A 249 -6.81 23.30 -11.36
C ASP A 249 -6.81 23.72 -9.89
N GLU A 250 -6.22 24.88 -9.60
CA GLU A 250 -6.30 25.53 -8.29
C GLU A 250 -5.86 24.64 -7.10
N LEU A 251 -4.85 23.78 -7.29
CA LEU A 251 -4.28 23.00 -6.20
C LEU A 251 -3.53 23.92 -5.23
N VAL A 252 -4.05 24.09 -4.02
CA VAL A 252 -3.46 24.91 -2.97
C VAL A 252 -2.99 24.04 -1.80
N PHE A 253 -1.82 24.37 -1.25
CA PHE A 253 -1.24 23.72 -0.07
C PHE A 253 -1.56 24.55 1.18
N LEU A 254 -2.23 23.94 2.15
CA LEU A 254 -2.78 24.58 3.34
C LEU A 254 -1.94 24.36 4.58
N ALA A 255 -1.38 23.16 4.74
CA ALA A 255 -0.58 22.78 5.89
C ALA A 255 0.44 21.70 5.52
N PRO A 256 1.69 21.76 6.01
CA PRO A 256 2.66 20.69 5.79
C PRO A 256 2.27 19.43 6.57
N LEU A 257 2.44 18.27 5.93
CA LEU A 257 2.39 16.96 6.57
C LEU A 257 3.82 16.59 6.98
N THR A 258 4.04 16.46 8.28
CA THR A 258 5.31 16.01 8.86
C THR A 258 5.10 14.72 9.61
N VAL A 259 6.10 13.83 9.55
CA VAL A 259 6.08 12.54 10.23
C VAL A 259 7.40 12.36 10.95
N MET A 260 7.34 12.02 12.24
CA MET A 260 8.53 11.70 13.03
C MET A 260 9.05 10.32 12.65
N ASP A 261 10.35 10.10 12.82
CA ASP A 261 10.92 8.76 12.68
C ASP A 261 10.22 7.78 13.64
N ASN A 262 10.00 6.56 13.16
CA ASN A 262 9.26 5.47 13.81
C ASN A 262 7.77 5.77 14.03
N CYS A 263 7.21 6.75 13.32
CA CYS A 263 5.79 7.03 13.30
C CYS A 263 5.21 6.83 11.90
N SER A 264 3.92 6.50 11.87
CA SER A 264 3.15 6.37 10.64
C SER A 264 1.99 7.35 10.63
N VAL A 265 1.56 7.78 9.47
CA VAL A 265 0.38 8.63 9.29
C VAL A 265 -0.61 8.00 8.31
N ASP A 266 -1.90 8.15 8.62
CA ASP A 266 -2.97 7.83 7.70
C ASP A 266 -3.25 9.03 6.80
N VAL A 267 -3.22 8.83 5.49
CA VAL A 267 -3.48 9.85 4.47
C VAL A 267 -4.74 9.46 3.70
N PHE A 268 -5.59 10.46 3.45
CA PHE A 268 -6.83 10.32 2.71
C PHE A 268 -6.83 11.27 1.52
N VAL A 269 -7.34 10.80 0.38
CA VAL A 269 -7.62 11.64 -0.79
C VAL A 269 -9.12 11.57 -1.07
N ASP A 270 -9.84 12.61 -0.71
CA ASP A 270 -11.29 12.69 -0.90
C ASP A 270 -11.59 13.34 -2.25
N ILE A 271 -12.45 12.68 -3.03
CA ILE A 271 -12.94 13.17 -4.31
C ILE A 271 -14.47 13.28 -4.22
N SER A 272 -14.96 14.48 -4.49
CA SER A 272 -16.39 14.80 -4.52
C SER A 272 -16.79 15.48 -5.82
N PRO A 273 -17.90 15.07 -6.46
CA PRO A 273 -18.39 15.75 -7.67
C PRO A 273 -18.68 17.23 -7.42
N ASN A 274 -18.25 18.09 -8.34
CA ASN A 274 -18.51 19.52 -8.29
C ASN A 274 -18.79 20.08 -9.69
N GLY A 275 -20.07 20.11 -10.06
CA GLY A 275 -20.51 20.58 -11.36
C GLY A 275 -20.00 19.69 -12.50
N GLN A 276 -19.15 20.25 -13.38
CA GLN A 276 -18.55 19.55 -14.52
C GLN A 276 -17.24 18.81 -14.19
N GLY A 277 -16.76 18.93 -12.95
CA GLY A 277 -15.53 18.29 -12.49
C GLY A 277 -15.70 17.68 -11.10
N VAL A 278 -14.60 17.61 -10.37
CA VAL A 278 -14.55 17.15 -8.99
C VAL A 278 -13.73 18.12 -8.14
N SER A 279 -14.04 18.21 -6.86
CA SER A 279 -13.11 18.71 -5.84
C SER A 279 -12.26 17.55 -5.33
N VAL A 280 -10.99 17.81 -5.09
CA VAL A 280 -10.04 16.87 -4.47
C VAL A 280 -9.45 17.48 -3.21
N GLU A 281 -9.40 16.73 -2.12
CA GLU A 281 -8.76 17.13 -0.87
C GLU A 281 -7.81 16.04 -0.38
N VAL A 282 -6.58 16.42 -0.02
CA VAL A 282 -5.62 15.51 0.62
C VAL A 282 -5.56 15.83 2.11
N LYS A 283 -5.89 14.85 2.95
CA LYS A 283 -6.01 14.97 4.40
C LYS A 283 -5.11 13.96 5.08
N SER A 284 -4.78 14.20 6.34
CA SER A 284 -4.15 13.19 7.18
C SER A 284 -4.79 13.08 8.56
N MET A 285 -4.57 11.93 9.19
CA MET A 285 -4.83 11.67 10.59
C MET A 285 -3.55 11.13 11.22
N THR A 286 -2.83 12.01 11.92
CA THR A 286 -1.56 11.70 12.60
C THR A 286 -1.77 10.92 13.89
N GLU A 287 -2.85 11.19 14.62
CA GLU A 287 -3.22 10.48 15.85
C GLU A 287 -4.56 9.79 15.67
N ARG A 288 -4.54 8.47 15.41
CA ARG A 288 -5.76 7.66 15.26
C ARG A 288 -6.73 7.82 16.43
N PHE A 289 -6.25 7.98 17.66
CA PHE A 289 -7.08 8.14 18.86
C PHE A 289 -7.84 9.47 18.96
N SER A 290 -7.39 10.51 18.23
CA SER A 290 -8.10 11.79 18.22
C SER A 290 -9.17 11.83 17.12
N GLY A 291 -9.02 11.01 16.07
CA GLY A 291 -9.88 11.08 14.87
C GLY A 291 -9.78 12.40 14.11
N THR A 292 -8.83 13.27 14.46
CA THR A 292 -8.76 14.63 13.91
C THR A 292 -8.11 14.61 12.54
N LEU A 293 -8.83 15.10 11.53
CA LEU A 293 -8.32 15.25 10.19
C LEU A 293 -7.72 16.64 9.98
N THR A 294 -6.55 16.69 9.37
CA THR A 294 -5.92 17.92 8.90
C THR A 294 -5.92 17.94 7.38
N THR A 295 -6.48 18.98 6.77
CA THR A 295 -6.42 19.16 5.30
C THR A 295 -5.10 19.81 4.92
N HIS A 296 -4.34 19.14 4.05
CA HIS A 296 -3.03 19.59 3.59
C HIS A 296 -3.06 20.23 2.21
N ALA A 297 -3.91 19.70 1.33
CA ALA A 297 -4.09 20.25 0.00
C ALA A 297 -5.55 20.18 -0.43
N ARG A 298 -5.99 21.13 -1.25
CA ARG A 298 -7.27 21.05 -1.95
C ARG A 298 -7.14 21.59 -3.36
N GLY A 299 -7.91 21.04 -4.28
CA GLY A 299 -7.94 21.50 -5.66
C GLY A 299 -9.22 21.09 -6.36
N ARG A 300 -9.27 21.36 -7.66
CA ARG A 300 -10.32 20.92 -8.56
C ARG A 300 -9.71 20.09 -9.68
N ALA A 301 -10.48 19.19 -10.24
CA ALA A 301 -10.02 18.42 -11.38
C ALA A 301 -11.15 18.16 -12.37
N THR A 302 -10.77 18.05 -13.64
CA THR A 302 -11.68 17.70 -14.74
C THR A 302 -11.02 16.66 -15.65
N ARG A 303 -11.86 15.95 -16.40
CA ARG A 303 -11.38 15.11 -17.49
C ARG A 303 -10.85 16.01 -18.59
N LEU A 304 -9.61 15.80 -19.01
CA LEU A 304 -9.10 16.47 -20.20
C LEU A 304 -9.69 15.77 -21.43
N MET A 305 -10.53 16.49 -22.19
CA MET A 305 -11.27 15.95 -23.36
C MET A 305 -10.60 16.29 -24.69
N VAL A 306 -9.80 17.35 -24.72
CA VAL A 306 -9.03 17.81 -25.88
C VAL A 306 -7.61 18.03 -25.41
N ASP A 307 -6.67 17.38 -26.09
CA ASP A 307 -5.24 17.56 -25.87
C ASP A 307 -4.77 18.76 -26.68
N ASP A 308 -4.82 19.95 -26.09
CA ASP A 308 -4.24 21.17 -26.65
C ASP A 308 -2.72 21.15 -26.45
N ASN A 309 -2.05 20.12 -26.97
CA ASN A 309 -0.60 20.01 -26.95
C ASN A 309 0.01 21.24 -27.64
N VAL A 310 0.46 22.19 -26.83
CA VAL A 310 1.28 23.30 -27.31
C VAL A 310 2.62 22.73 -27.71
N VAL A 311 2.84 22.60 -29.03
CA VAL A 311 4.15 22.21 -29.56
C VAL A 311 5.12 23.36 -29.25
N CYS A 312 5.97 23.14 -28.26
CA CYS A 312 7.01 24.07 -27.90
C CYS A 312 8.16 23.99 -28.91
N ASP A 313 8.54 25.11 -29.55
CA ASP A 313 9.73 25.18 -30.41
C ASP A 313 11.01 25.18 -29.55
N LEU A 314 11.38 23.99 -29.08
CA LEU A 314 12.59 23.77 -28.29
C LEU A 314 13.85 24.23 -29.04
N THR A 315 13.88 24.07 -30.36
CA THR A 315 15.06 24.45 -31.17
C THR A 315 15.23 25.97 -31.19
N GLY A 316 14.12 26.71 -31.33
CA GLY A 316 14.09 28.16 -31.22
C GLY A 316 14.52 28.65 -29.83
N LEU A 317 13.96 28.06 -28.77
CA LEU A 317 14.26 28.44 -27.38
C LEU A 317 15.71 28.17 -26.99
N MET A 318 16.31 27.07 -27.44
CA MET A 318 17.68 26.70 -27.08
C MET A 318 18.75 27.48 -27.85
N ARG A 319 18.42 28.23 -28.91
CA ARG A 319 19.39 28.91 -29.78
C ARG A 319 20.25 29.94 -29.06
N GLU A 320 19.67 30.62 -28.06
CA GLU A 320 20.33 31.68 -27.29
C GLU A 320 20.81 31.21 -25.91
N MET A 321 20.68 29.91 -25.62
CA MET A 321 21.07 29.34 -24.34
C MET A 321 22.48 28.76 -24.39
N HIS A 322 23.21 28.86 -23.29
CA HIS A 322 24.50 28.21 -23.08
C HIS A 322 24.40 27.24 -21.91
N THR A 323 25.29 26.24 -21.89
CA THR A 323 25.40 25.31 -20.76
C THR A 323 25.72 26.06 -19.47
N ILE A 324 25.03 25.68 -18.41
CA ILE A 324 25.32 26.10 -17.03
C ILE A 324 25.80 24.87 -16.29
N THR A 325 26.87 25.02 -15.50
CA THR A 325 27.31 23.94 -14.61
C THR A 325 26.30 23.82 -13.47
N PRO A 326 25.67 22.65 -13.26
CA PRO A 326 24.79 22.46 -12.12
C PRO A 326 25.55 22.76 -10.82
N PRO A 327 24.89 23.32 -9.80
CA PRO A 327 25.52 23.50 -8.50
C PRO A 327 26.08 22.16 -8.00
N THR A 328 27.36 22.15 -7.62
CA THR A 328 28.07 20.95 -7.15
C THR A 328 27.70 20.54 -5.73
N LYS A 329 26.99 21.40 -4.99
CA LYS A 329 26.34 21.00 -3.74
C LYS A 329 25.03 20.34 -4.11
N GLU A 330 24.86 19.10 -3.65
CA GLU A 330 23.55 18.46 -3.54
C GLU A 330 22.53 19.50 -3.08
N LEU A 331 21.31 19.41 -3.63
CA LEU A 331 20.16 20.28 -3.32
C LEU A 331 19.92 20.50 -1.82
N SER A 332 20.57 19.71 -0.96
CA SER A 332 20.61 19.90 0.46
C SER A 332 21.19 21.26 0.87
N SER A 333 20.37 22.07 1.52
CA SER A 333 20.81 23.24 2.27
C SER A 333 20.94 22.89 3.75
N THR A 334 21.20 23.86 4.63
CA THR A 334 21.19 23.61 6.09
C THR A 334 19.84 23.14 6.61
N HIS A 335 18.75 23.38 5.87
CA HIS A 335 17.39 23.07 6.30
C HIS A 335 16.66 22.07 5.41
N PHE A 336 17.12 21.82 4.19
CA PHE A 336 16.49 20.86 3.28
C PHE A 336 17.45 19.71 3.05
N HIS A 337 16.96 18.48 3.18
CA HIS A 337 17.73 17.27 2.95
C HIS A 337 16.94 16.38 2.00
N TYR A 338 17.57 16.08 0.87
CA TYR A 338 16.96 15.29 -0.19
C TYR A 338 17.72 13.98 -0.37
N GLY A 339 16.99 12.89 -0.58
CA GLY A 339 17.57 11.59 -0.84
C GLY A 339 17.90 11.36 -2.32
N PRO A 340 18.39 10.15 -2.64
CA PRO A 340 18.86 9.78 -3.97
C PRO A 340 17.92 10.12 -5.13
N ARG A 341 16.59 10.01 -4.97
CA ARG A 341 15.58 10.24 -6.03
C ARG A 341 15.48 11.70 -6.49
N TRP A 342 15.88 12.64 -5.64
CA TRP A 342 15.93 14.07 -5.97
C TRP A 342 17.15 14.47 -6.80
N HIS A 343 18.11 13.56 -7.03
CA HIS A 343 19.24 13.80 -7.93
C HIS A 343 18.86 13.56 -9.41
N SER A 344 17.88 14.34 -9.89
CA SER A 344 17.30 14.17 -11.23
C SER A 344 17.85 15.12 -12.30
N VAL A 345 18.61 16.16 -11.94
CA VAL A 345 19.17 17.12 -12.91
C VAL A 345 20.30 16.47 -13.70
N GLN A 346 20.15 16.39 -15.02
CA GLN A 346 21.20 15.90 -15.93
C GLN A 346 22.01 17.05 -16.52
N GLN A 347 21.32 18.08 -16.99
CA GLN A 347 21.93 19.19 -17.71
C GLN A 347 21.11 20.45 -17.59
N LEU A 348 21.78 21.59 -17.49
CA LEU A 348 21.18 22.92 -17.41
C LEU A 348 21.67 23.82 -18.53
N TYR A 349 20.75 24.64 -19.02
CA TYR A 349 20.99 25.68 -20.01
C TYR A 349 20.31 26.96 -19.55
N GLY A 350 20.95 28.10 -19.77
CA GLY A 350 20.32 29.39 -19.55
C GLY A 350 20.75 30.41 -20.57
N ASN A 351 19.94 31.45 -20.73
CA ASN A 351 20.28 32.56 -21.61
C ASN A 351 21.18 33.57 -20.90
N THR A 352 21.88 34.39 -21.70
CA THR A 352 22.82 35.41 -21.17
C THR A 352 22.11 36.42 -20.25
N ALA A 353 20.83 36.68 -20.50
CA ALA A 353 20.02 37.62 -19.72
C ALA A 353 19.54 37.05 -18.36
N GLN A 354 19.77 35.76 -18.09
CA GLN A 354 19.32 35.06 -16.87
C GLN A 354 17.81 35.20 -16.62
N THR A 355 17.00 35.10 -17.69
CA THR A 355 15.53 35.16 -17.61
C THR A 355 14.87 33.85 -18.01
N GLN A 356 15.61 32.93 -18.62
CA GLN A 356 15.10 31.64 -19.07
C GLN A 356 16.10 30.54 -18.73
N VAL A 357 15.57 29.41 -18.28
CA VAL A 357 16.32 28.20 -17.94
C VAL A 357 15.66 27.03 -18.64
N PHE A 358 16.47 26.15 -19.20
CA PHE A 358 16.05 24.84 -19.67
C PHE A 358 16.82 23.77 -18.92
N ALA A 359 16.10 22.77 -18.40
CA ALA A 359 16.69 21.65 -17.68
C ALA A 359 16.32 20.35 -18.36
N THR A 360 17.31 19.47 -18.53
CA THR A 360 17.06 18.06 -18.84
C THR A 360 17.07 17.29 -17.52
N LEU A 361 15.96 16.62 -17.23
CA LEU A 361 15.79 15.84 -16.02
C LEU A 361 15.62 14.37 -16.38
N ALA A 362 16.20 13.48 -15.58
CA ALA A 362 16.01 12.04 -15.68
C ALA A 362 16.00 11.43 -14.30
N LEU A 363 15.11 10.46 -14.08
CA LEU A 363 15.08 9.73 -12.83
C LEU A 363 16.41 8.97 -12.64
N PRO A 364 16.99 9.02 -11.43
CA PRO A 364 18.21 8.28 -11.11
C PRO A 364 17.93 6.77 -11.05
N THR A 365 18.98 5.95 -11.14
CA THR A 365 18.87 4.48 -11.20
C THR A 365 18.15 3.85 -10.01
N VAL A 366 18.20 4.50 -8.85
CA VAL A 366 17.47 4.08 -7.63
C VAL A 366 15.95 4.10 -7.83
N ALA A 367 15.44 4.94 -8.74
CA ALA A 367 14.02 5.09 -9.08
C ALA A 367 13.62 4.24 -10.30
N ALA A 368 14.48 3.34 -10.80
CA ALA A 368 14.22 2.60 -12.04
C ALA A 368 12.96 1.70 -11.99
N ASN A 369 12.53 1.31 -10.78
CA ASN A 369 11.35 0.47 -10.55
C ASN A 369 10.14 1.27 -10.05
N ASP A 370 10.23 2.60 -9.95
CA ASP A 370 9.12 3.42 -9.48
C ASP A 370 8.07 3.54 -10.58
N THR A 371 6.85 3.05 -10.33
CA THR A 371 5.75 3.02 -11.31
C THR A 371 4.80 4.22 -11.22
N ILE A 372 5.23 5.30 -10.55
CA ILE A 372 4.40 6.48 -10.29
C ILE A 372 4.32 7.34 -11.55
N ALA A 373 3.11 7.58 -12.04
CA ALA A 373 2.89 8.33 -13.28
C ALA A 373 3.36 9.80 -13.19
N LEU A 374 3.18 10.43 -12.03
CA LEU A 374 3.68 11.77 -11.74
C LEU A 374 4.69 11.68 -10.59
N HIS A 375 5.96 11.44 -10.92
CA HIS A 375 6.98 11.17 -9.91
C HIS A 375 7.27 12.43 -9.05
N PRO A 376 7.02 12.39 -7.72
CA PRO A 376 7.14 13.57 -6.85
C PRO A 376 8.51 14.24 -6.90
N ALA A 377 9.59 13.46 -6.80
CA ALA A 377 10.95 13.99 -6.81
C ALA A 377 11.31 14.73 -8.12
N LEU A 378 11.00 14.12 -9.27
CA LEU A 378 11.26 14.72 -10.56
C LEU A 378 10.50 16.04 -10.74
N LEU A 379 9.23 16.07 -10.32
CA LEU A 379 8.40 17.27 -10.39
C LEU A 379 8.89 18.36 -9.44
N ASP A 380 9.33 17.99 -8.24
CA ASP A 380 9.80 18.94 -7.23
C ASP A 380 11.08 19.63 -7.70
N ILE A 381 11.99 18.86 -8.31
CA ILE A 381 13.16 19.39 -9.01
C ILE A 381 12.75 20.27 -10.18
N ALA A 382 11.80 19.83 -11.01
CA ALA A 382 11.33 20.63 -12.14
C ALA A 382 10.77 22.00 -11.71
N SER A 383 10.09 22.08 -10.56
CA SER A 383 9.56 23.33 -10.02
C SER A 383 10.59 24.21 -9.31
N SER A 384 11.66 23.64 -8.76
CA SER A 384 12.61 24.37 -7.88
C SER A 384 13.97 24.64 -8.52
N VAL A 385 14.27 24.07 -9.69
CA VAL A 385 15.62 24.13 -10.31
C VAL A 385 16.11 25.56 -10.57
N VAL A 386 15.20 26.50 -10.84
CA VAL A 386 15.54 27.90 -11.13
C VAL A 386 16.04 28.63 -9.89
N GLU A 387 15.46 28.34 -8.72
CA GLU A 387 15.82 29.00 -7.44
C GLU A 387 17.26 28.70 -6.99
N GLN A 388 17.90 27.70 -7.62
CA GLN A 388 19.21 27.20 -7.27
C GLN A 388 20.33 27.77 -8.16
N LEU A 389 19.97 28.54 -9.18
CA LEU A 389 20.93 29.10 -10.12
C LEU A 389 21.43 30.47 -9.67
N PRO A 390 22.76 30.68 -9.56
CA PRO A 390 23.31 31.99 -9.23
C PRO A 390 22.86 33.07 -10.23
N GLY A 391 22.24 34.14 -9.72
CA GLY A 391 21.76 35.27 -10.52
C GLY A 391 20.27 35.20 -10.91
N PHE A 392 19.61 34.05 -10.71
CA PHE A 392 18.15 33.94 -10.83
C PHE A 392 17.55 34.23 -9.45
N HIS A 393 16.96 35.42 -9.28
CA HIS A 393 16.30 35.82 -8.04
C HIS A 393 14.77 35.63 -8.17
N THR A 394 14.15 34.99 -7.18
CA THR A 394 12.69 34.80 -7.13
C THR A 394 11.90 36.11 -7.07
N ASP A 395 12.53 37.22 -6.67
CA ASP A 395 11.97 38.58 -6.75
C ASP A 395 11.77 39.09 -8.19
N SER A 396 12.21 38.33 -9.21
CA SER A 396 12.16 38.70 -10.63
C SER A 396 11.37 37.74 -11.53
N VAL A 397 10.67 36.76 -10.94
CA VAL A 397 9.70 35.92 -11.68
C VAL A 397 8.32 36.57 -11.55
N PRO A 398 7.67 36.97 -12.67
CA PRO A 398 6.38 37.66 -12.63
C PRO A 398 5.22 36.81 -12.09
#